data_AF-A0A653U3T9-F1
#
_entry.id   AF-A0A653U3T9-F1
#
_cell.length_a   1.000
_cell.length_b   1.000
_cell.length_c   1.000
_cell.angle_alpha   90.00
_cell.angle_beta   90.00
_cell.angle_gamma   90.00
#
_symmetry.space_group_name_H-M   'P 1'
#
loop_
_entity.id
_entity.type
_entity.pdbx_description
1 polymer ?
#
loop_
_entity_poly.entity_id
_entity_poly.type
_entity_poly.pdbx_seq_one_letter_code
_entity_poly.pdbx_strand_id
1 'polypeptide(L)'
;MIRTIGLAAVMATAVLASPVAAESWAAFSRSDAIVYLVDLDGLTPVDGVATTRMARVPAHGDAANLSHETEEVMVRCSDGQSRSGATVTYGADGVETDRYSEDTPWEATPSGGIYGGIKSFACEEMRPQTAAFPTIAAFIAGGRGQ
;
A
#
# COMPACT_ATOMS: atom_id res chain seq x y z
N MET A 1 40.06 -33.84 44.32
CA MET A 1 40.40 -33.49 42.94
C MET A 1 39.21 -32.77 42.32
N ILE A 2 39.32 -31.45 42.15
CA ILE A 2 38.26 -30.58 41.60
C ILE A 2 38.47 -30.51 40.08
N ARG A 3 37.46 -30.83 39.28
CA ARG A 3 37.45 -30.53 37.85
C ARG A 3 36.21 -29.73 37.50
N THR A 4 36.46 -28.44 37.27
CA THR A 4 35.59 -27.40 36.74
C THR A 4 35.13 -27.80 35.33
N ILE A 5 33.82 -27.89 35.09
CA ILE A 5 33.25 -27.98 33.75
C ILE A 5 32.59 -26.61 33.48
N GLY A 6 33.16 -25.90 32.50
CA GLY A 6 32.75 -24.55 32.13
C GLY A 6 31.39 -24.53 31.45
N LEU A 7 30.54 -23.59 31.89
CA LEU A 7 29.33 -23.18 31.19
C LEU A 7 29.71 -22.40 29.93
N ALA A 8 29.40 -22.92 28.75
CA ALA A 8 29.39 -22.14 27.51
C ALA A 8 27.99 -21.54 27.33
N ALA A 9 27.85 -20.24 27.62
CA ALA A 9 26.63 -19.49 27.34
C ALA A 9 26.59 -19.12 25.84
N VAL A 10 25.74 -19.79 25.08
CA VAL A 10 25.38 -19.39 23.71
C VAL A 10 24.36 -18.27 23.82
N MET A 11 24.78 -17.03 23.61
CA MET A 11 23.85 -15.90 23.46
C MET A 11 23.22 -15.95 22.08
N ALA A 12 21.96 -16.40 22.00
CA ALA A 12 21.14 -16.27 20.81
C ALA A 12 20.70 -14.81 20.66
N THR A 13 21.26 -14.10 19.69
CA THR A 13 20.76 -12.80 19.24
C THR A 13 19.41 -13.00 18.56
N ALA A 14 18.32 -12.78 19.29
CA ALA A 14 17.00 -12.66 18.69
C ALA A 14 16.96 -11.38 17.85
N VAL A 15 17.03 -11.54 16.52
CA VAL A 15 16.68 -10.47 15.59
C VAL A 15 15.19 -10.20 15.79
N LEU A 16 14.86 -9.07 16.42
CA LEU A 16 13.50 -8.56 16.44
C LEU A 16 13.18 -8.09 15.02
N ALA A 17 12.68 -9.00 14.19
CA ALA A 17 12.03 -8.60 12.94
C ALA A 17 10.78 -7.81 13.33
N SER A 18 10.79 -6.51 13.11
CA SER A 18 9.58 -5.70 13.18
C SER A 18 8.52 -6.39 12.29
N PRO A 19 7.30 -6.63 12.78
CA PRO A 19 6.24 -7.11 11.90
C PRO A 19 6.09 -6.09 10.79
N VAL A 20 6.36 -6.49 9.55
CA VAL A 20 5.86 -5.75 8.39
C VAL A 20 4.35 -5.69 8.60
N ALA A 21 3.79 -4.48 8.69
CA ALA A 21 2.35 -4.33 8.77
C ALA A 21 1.75 -5.13 7.61
N ALA A 22 0.82 -6.04 7.92
CA ALA A 22 0.14 -6.78 6.87
C ALA A 22 -0.51 -5.74 5.95
N GLU A 23 -0.21 -5.83 4.66
CA GLU A 23 -0.85 -5.01 3.64
C GLU A 23 -1.94 -5.84 2.97
N SER A 24 -3.01 -5.19 2.53
CA SER A 24 -4.10 -5.85 1.83
C SER A 24 -4.52 -5.04 0.61
N TRP A 25 -3.95 -5.37 -0.55
CA TRP A 25 -4.15 -4.62 -1.80
C TRP A 25 -5.31 -5.16 -2.61
N ALA A 26 -6.27 -4.30 -2.97
CA ALA A 26 -7.37 -4.66 -3.86
C ALA A 26 -7.41 -3.76 -5.10
N ALA A 27 -7.55 -4.36 -6.27
CA ALA A 27 -7.77 -3.61 -7.51
C ALA A 27 -9.19 -3.02 -7.52
N PHE A 28 -9.33 -1.75 -7.87
CA PHE A 28 -10.63 -1.06 -7.83
C PHE A 28 -10.96 -0.24 -9.08
N SER A 29 -9.96 0.07 -9.91
CA SER A 29 -10.15 0.75 -11.19
C SER A 29 -9.11 0.26 -12.19
N ARG A 30 -9.45 0.28 -13.49
CA ARG A 30 -8.61 -0.21 -14.57
C ARG A 30 -8.81 0.60 -15.84
N SER A 31 -7.71 0.83 -16.54
CA SER A 31 -7.65 1.20 -17.96
C SER A 31 -6.76 0.21 -18.72
N ASP A 32 -6.63 0.39 -20.03
CA ASP A 32 -5.71 -0.41 -20.86
C ASP A 32 -4.23 -0.18 -20.50
N ALA A 33 -3.91 0.90 -19.77
CA ALA A 33 -2.55 1.25 -19.40
C ALA A 33 -2.23 0.94 -17.92
N ILE A 34 -3.19 1.14 -17.02
CA ILE A 34 -2.95 1.13 -15.57
C ILE A 34 -4.05 0.35 -14.84
N VAL A 35 -3.65 -0.45 -13.86
CA VAL A 35 -4.54 -0.97 -12.81
C VAL A 35 -4.27 -0.20 -11.53
N TYR A 36 -5.33 0.35 -10.94
CA TYR A 36 -5.28 1.03 -9.66
C TYR A 36 -5.64 0.05 -8.54
N LEU A 37 -4.76 -0.03 -7.54
CA LEU A 37 -5.01 -0.77 -6.32
C LEU A 37 -5.07 0.19 -5.13
N VAL A 38 -5.75 -0.23 -4.08
CA VAL A 38 -5.81 0.48 -2.80
C VAL A 38 -5.48 -0.48 -1.67
N ASP A 39 -4.73 0.02 -0.69
CA ASP A 39 -4.42 -0.70 0.54
C ASP A 39 -5.63 -0.62 1.50
N LEU A 40 -6.32 -1.74 1.67
CA LEU A 40 -7.57 -1.83 2.41
C LEU A 40 -7.39 -1.59 3.92
N ASP A 41 -6.19 -1.82 4.44
CA ASP A 41 -5.91 -1.70 5.86
C ASP A 41 -5.83 -0.23 6.30
N GLY A 42 -5.44 0.67 5.38
CA GLY A 42 -5.41 2.12 5.60
C GLY A 42 -6.75 2.86 5.43
N LEU A 43 -7.82 2.15 5.05
CA LEU A 43 -9.12 2.79 4.79
C LEU A 43 -9.94 3.11 6.05
N THR A 44 -9.50 2.66 7.22
CA THR A 44 -10.21 2.93 8.48
C THR A 44 -9.79 4.30 9.02
N PRO A 45 -10.72 5.28 9.16
CA PRO A 45 -10.35 6.59 9.66
C PRO A 45 -9.85 6.57 11.12
N VAL A 46 -8.78 7.31 11.38
CA VAL A 46 -8.30 7.66 12.72
C VAL A 46 -8.42 9.18 12.86
N ASP A 47 -9.04 9.65 13.95
CA ASP A 47 -9.31 11.08 14.17
C ASP A 47 -10.02 11.78 12.98
N GLY A 48 -10.92 11.04 12.31
CA GLY A 48 -11.71 11.55 11.18
C GLY A 48 -11.00 11.57 9.83
N VAL A 49 -9.75 11.07 9.76
CA VAL A 49 -8.97 10.96 8.53
C VAL A 49 -8.59 9.50 8.27
N ALA A 50 -8.95 8.98 7.10
CA ALA A 50 -8.38 7.73 6.60
C ALA A 50 -7.10 8.03 5.83
N THR A 51 -6.03 7.28 6.11
CA THR A 51 -4.75 7.39 5.40
C THR A 51 -4.42 6.03 4.80
N THR A 52 -4.58 5.93 3.49
CA THR A 52 -4.30 4.71 2.72
C THR A 52 -3.21 4.97 1.69
N ARG A 53 -2.75 3.90 1.03
CA ARG A 53 -1.93 3.99 -0.16
C ARG A 53 -2.71 3.49 -1.36
N MET A 54 -2.53 4.18 -2.47
CA MET A 54 -2.96 3.76 -3.78
C MET A 54 -1.74 3.33 -4.59
N ALA A 55 -1.87 2.25 -5.37
CA ALA A 55 -0.85 1.85 -6.34
C ALA A 55 -1.33 2.08 -7.77
N ARG A 56 -0.40 2.49 -8.63
CA ARG A 56 -0.54 2.53 -10.10
C ARG A 56 0.39 1.47 -10.69
N VAL A 57 -0.20 0.39 -11.18
CA VAL A 57 0.55 -0.72 -11.78
C VAL A 57 0.30 -0.74 -13.28
N PRO A 58 1.32 -0.79 -14.15
CA PRO A 58 1.11 -1.00 -15.58
C PRO A 58 0.24 -2.23 -15.83
N ALA A 59 -0.81 -2.11 -16.64
CA ALA A 59 -1.77 -3.19 -16.89
C ALA A 59 -1.15 -4.38 -17.64
N HIS A 60 -0.03 -4.13 -18.33
CA HIS A 60 0.69 -5.10 -19.13
C HIS A 60 2.20 -5.03 -18.84
N GLY A 61 2.88 -6.14 -19.06
CA GLY A 61 4.33 -6.25 -18.89
C GLY A 61 4.75 -7.65 -18.45
N ASP A 62 6.05 -7.86 -18.41
CA ASP A 62 6.64 -9.09 -17.89
C ASP A 62 6.25 -9.31 -16.40
N ALA A 63 6.00 -10.55 -15.99
CA ALA A 63 5.59 -10.88 -14.62
C ALA A 63 6.70 -10.63 -13.58
N ALA A 64 7.96 -10.61 -13.99
CA ALA A 64 9.10 -10.24 -13.16
C ALA A 64 9.38 -8.74 -13.16
N ASN A 65 8.73 -7.94 -14.02
CA ASN A 65 8.82 -6.48 -13.97
C ASN A 65 7.88 -5.94 -12.90
N LEU A 66 8.46 -5.56 -11.76
CA LEU A 66 7.76 -5.05 -10.58
C LEU A 66 7.56 -3.52 -10.59
N SER A 67 7.80 -2.84 -11.71
CA SER A 67 7.61 -1.39 -11.79
C SER A 67 6.19 -0.97 -11.43
N HIS A 68 6.08 -0.03 -10.50
CA HIS A 68 4.82 0.60 -10.10
C HIS A 68 5.09 1.92 -9.37
N GLU A 69 4.04 2.68 -9.14
CA GLU A 69 4.07 3.86 -8.26
C GLU A 69 3.07 3.65 -7.11
N THR A 70 3.42 4.09 -5.90
CA THR A 70 2.46 4.22 -4.81
C THR A 70 2.30 5.68 -4.41
N GLU A 71 1.10 6.08 -4.05
CA GLU A 71 0.78 7.40 -3.51
C GLU A 71 -0.01 7.26 -2.22
N GLU A 72 0.42 7.96 -1.17
CA GLU A 72 -0.39 8.12 0.03
C GLU A 72 -1.58 9.03 -0.26
N VAL A 73 -2.78 8.59 0.12
CA VAL A 73 -4.02 9.34 -0.03
C VAL A 73 -4.66 9.48 1.34
N MET A 74 -4.85 10.73 1.76
CA MET A 74 -5.55 11.06 2.98
C MET A 74 -6.95 11.54 2.64
N VAL A 75 -7.96 11.01 3.31
CA VAL A 75 -9.38 11.33 3.10
C VAL A 75 -9.99 11.80 4.41
N ARG A 76 -10.59 12.98 4.41
CA ARG A 76 -11.37 13.50 5.53
C ARG A 76 -12.86 13.33 5.23
N CYS A 77 -13.49 12.35 5.87
CA CYS A 77 -14.87 11.98 5.59
C CYS A 77 -15.89 13.07 5.99
N SER A 78 -15.64 13.84 7.04
CA SER A 78 -16.56 14.90 7.50
C SER A 78 -16.77 16.00 6.46
N ASP A 79 -15.71 16.32 5.73
CA ASP A 79 -15.67 17.47 4.82
C ASP A 79 -15.73 17.02 3.34
N GLY A 80 -15.71 15.70 3.10
CA GLY A 80 -15.66 15.12 1.76
C GLY A 80 -14.42 15.54 0.99
N GLN A 81 -13.28 15.65 1.67
CA GLN A 81 -12.02 16.15 1.12
C GLN A 81 -10.96 15.06 1.04
N SER A 82 -10.00 15.25 0.16
CA SER A 82 -8.80 14.42 0.07
C SER A 82 -7.58 15.28 -0.21
N ARG A 83 -6.42 14.71 0.06
CA ARG A 83 -5.14 15.25 -0.37
C ARG A 83 -4.13 14.13 -0.61
N SER A 84 -3.10 14.44 -1.39
CA SER A 84 -1.98 13.54 -1.65
C SER A 84 -0.89 13.70 -0.59
N GLY A 85 -0.29 12.59 -0.18
CA GLY A 85 0.92 12.56 0.61
C GLY A 85 2.13 12.24 -0.26
N ALA A 86 3.00 11.36 0.24
CA ALA A 86 4.18 10.93 -0.50
C ALA A 86 3.82 10.03 -1.70
N THR A 87 4.50 10.28 -2.81
CA THR A 87 4.52 9.43 -4.00
C THR A 87 5.87 8.74 -4.11
N VAL A 88 5.88 7.44 -4.35
CA VAL A 88 7.07 6.59 -4.42
C VAL A 88 7.05 5.80 -5.72
N THR A 89 8.13 5.87 -6.48
CA THR A 89 8.31 5.12 -7.72
C THR A 89 9.21 3.92 -7.48
N TYR A 90 8.81 2.76 -7.99
CA TYR A 90 9.56 1.51 -7.91
C TYR A 90 9.99 1.05 -9.30
N GLY A 91 11.25 0.61 -9.39
CA GLY A 91 11.85 0.08 -10.61
C GLY A 91 11.40 -1.35 -10.92
N ALA A 92 11.92 -1.91 -12.02
CA ALA A 92 11.56 -3.24 -12.48
C ALA A 92 11.96 -4.36 -11.50
N ASP A 93 12.98 -4.11 -10.67
CA ASP A 93 13.43 -4.97 -9.58
C ASP A 93 12.60 -4.81 -8.30
N GLY A 94 11.61 -3.91 -8.29
CA GLY A 94 10.78 -3.60 -7.15
C GLY A 94 11.46 -2.70 -6.11
N VAL A 95 12.64 -2.17 -6.41
CA VAL A 95 13.37 -1.26 -5.54
C VAL A 95 12.86 0.17 -5.76
N GLU A 96 12.72 0.93 -4.68
CA GLU A 96 12.41 2.36 -4.74
C GLU A 96 13.49 3.09 -5.54
N THR A 97 13.08 3.78 -6.61
CA THR A 97 13.96 4.56 -7.48
C THR A 97 13.80 6.06 -7.26
N ASP A 98 12.64 6.49 -6.79
CA ASP A 98 12.34 7.88 -6.51
C ASP A 98 11.27 8.02 -5.43
N ARG A 99 11.33 9.12 -4.69
CA ARG A 99 10.33 9.49 -3.68
C ARG A 99 10.18 10.99 -3.65
N TYR A 100 8.95 11.43 -3.84
CA TYR A 100 8.54 12.82 -3.75
C TYR A 100 7.47 12.98 -2.68
N SER A 101 7.57 14.04 -1.88
CA SER A 101 6.60 14.36 -0.84
C SER A 101 6.45 15.87 -0.76
N GLU A 102 5.21 16.33 -0.81
CA GLU A 102 4.85 17.73 -0.65
C GLU A 102 3.59 17.83 0.21
N ASP A 103 3.50 18.89 1.01
CA ASP A 103 2.28 19.21 1.74
C ASP A 103 1.24 19.78 0.78
N THR A 104 0.40 18.90 0.23
CA THR A 104 -0.70 19.30 -0.64
C THR A 104 -1.89 19.84 0.17
N PRO A 105 -2.65 20.82 -0.36
CA PRO A 105 -3.84 21.32 0.29
C PRO A 105 -4.95 20.26 0.33
N TRP A 106 -5.86 20.38 1.28
CA TRP A 106 -7.11 19.62 1.26
C TRP A 106 -8.04 20.17 0.19
N GLU A 107 -8.47 19.31 -0.71
CA GLU A 107 -9.37 19.67 -1.81
C GLU A 107 -10.68 18.91 -1.69
N ALA A 108 -11.76 19.51 -2.19
CA ALA A 108 -13.04 18.82 -2.30
C ALA A 108 -12.91 17.63 -3.24
N THR A 109 -13.45 16.47 -2.84
CA THR A 109 -13.35 15.22 -3.60
C THR A 109 -14.75 14.81 -4.05
N PRO A 110 -15.16 15.12 -5.28
CA PRO A 110 -16.43 14.65 -5.82
C PRO A 110 -16.50 13.12 -5.85
N SER A 111 -17.72 12.59 -5.93
CA SER A 111 -17.93 11.18 -6.24
C SER A 111 -17.38 10.85 -7.63
N GLY A 112 -16.83 9.66 -7.79
CA GLY A 112 -16.26 9.20 -9.07
C GLY A 112 -14.79 9.61 -9.28
N GLY A 113 -14.19 9.05 -10.31
CA GLY A 113 -12.73 9.11 -10.48
C GLY A 113 -12.00 8.31 -9.40
N ILE A 114 -10.67 8.40 -9.42
CA ILE A 114 -9.80 7.57 -8.58
C ILE A 114 -9.91 7.95 -7.10
N TYR A 115 -9.75 9.24 -6.78
CA TYR A 115 -9.85 9.77 -5.41
C TYR A 115 -11.27 9.68 -4.86
N GLY A 116 -12.28 9.93 -5.69
CA GLY A 116 -13.68 9.74 -5.29
C GLY A 116 -14.00 8.29 -4.96
N GLY A 117 -13.43 7.33 -5.70
CA GLY A 117 -13.53 5.90 -5.37
C GLY A 117 -12.92 5.58 -4.00
N ILE A 118 -11.68 6.03 -3.75
CA ILE A 118 -11.01 5.84 -2.45
C ILE A 118 -11.82 6.46 -1.32
N LYS A 119 -12.39 7.66 -1.52
CA LYS A 119 -13.28 8.29 -0.56
C LYS A 119 -14.51 7.42 -0.27
N SER A 120 -15.18 6.89 -1.28
CA SER A 120 -16.33 5.99 -1.06
C SER A 120 -15.94 4.72 -0.28
N PHE A 121 -14.72 4.20 -0.49
CA PHE A 121 -14.24 3.05 0.29
C PHE A 121 -13.96 3.37 1.75
N ALA A 122 -13.45 4.57 2.03
CA ALA A 122 -13.15 5.04 3.37
C ALA A 122 -14.39 5.50 4.14
N CYS A 123 -15.38 6.09 3.46
CA CYS A 123 -16.46 6.85 4.11
C CYS A 123 -17.87 6.25 3.92
N GLU A 124 -18.10 5.38 2.93
CA GLU A 124 -19.46 4.98 2.49
C GLU A 124 -19.68 3.45 2.53
N GLU A 125 -18.79 2.69 3.20
CA GLU A 125 -18.81 1.21 3.26
C GLU A 125 -18.73 0.51 1.89
N MET A 126 -18.34 1.23 0.83
CA MET A 126 -18.33 0.71 -0.55
C MET A 126 -17.03 -0.02 -0.93
N ARG A 127 -16.39 -0.73 0.00
CA ARG A 127 -15.06 -1.34 -0.24
C ARG A 127 -15.04 -2.24 -1.48
N PRO A 128 -13.91 -2.29 -2.23
CA PRO A 128 -13.76 -3.17 -3.38
C PRO A 128 -14.08 -4.62 -3.01
N GLN A 129 -14.85 -5.30 -3.85
CA GLN A 129 -15.24 -6.71 -3.68
C GLN A 129 -14.29 -7.67 -4.42
N THR A 130 -13.16 -7.16 -4.93
CA THR A 130 -12.16 -7.93 -5.66
C THR A 130 -11.28 -8.72 -4.70
N ALA A 131 -10.57 -9.73 -5.22
CA ALA A 131 -9.60 -10.47 -4.42
C ALA A 131 -8.51 -9.52 -3.89
N ALA A 132 -8.21 -9.65 -2.60
CA ALA A 132 -7.12 -8.94 -1.97
C ALA A 132 -5.79 -9.70 -2.15
N PHE A 133 -4.71 -8.96 -2.33
CA PHE A 133 -3.36 -9.47 -2.48
C PHE A 133 -2.50 -9.00 -1.30
N PRO A 134 -1.63 -9.86 -0.75
CA PRO A 134 -0.81 -9.50 0.41
C PRO A 134 0.28 -8.47 0.09
N THR A 135 0.64 -8.30 -1.20
CA THR A 135 1.58 -7.28 -1.68
C THR A 135 1.25 -6.90 -3.14
N ILE A 136 1.71 -5.74 -3.59
CA ILE A 136 1.63 -5.35 -5.01
C ILE A 136 2.44 -6.32 -5.89
N ALA A 137 3.58 -6.81 -5.41
CA ALA A 137 4.38 -7.81 -6.13
C ALA A 137 3.62 -9.11 -6.35
N ALA A 138 2.83 -9.57 -5.36
CA ALA A 138 1.97 -10.74 -5.52
C ALA A 138 0.85 -10.51 -6.55
N PHE A 139 0.28 -9.31 -6.59
CA PHE A 139 -0.68 -8.93 -7.64
C PHE A 139 -0.03 -8.96 -9.04
N ILE A 140 1.18 -8.41 -9.18
CA ILE A 140 1.93 -8.40 -10.46
C ILE A 140 2.25 -9.83 -10.91
N ALA A 141 2.81 -10.64 -10.01
CA ALA A 141 3.16 -12.04 -10.28
C ALA A 141 1.91 -12.88 -10.61
N GLY A 142 0.77 -12.55 -10.01
CA GLY A 142 -0.54 -13.15 -10.28
C GLY A 142 -1.20 -12.69 -11.58
N GLY A 143 -0.46 -12.05 -12.49
CA GLY A 143 -0.97 -11.66 -13.81
C GLY A 143 -1.73 -10.33 -13.83
N ARG A 144 -1.59 -9.50 -12.79
CA ARG A 144 -2.22 -8.18 -12.70
C ARG A 144 -3.75 -8.23 -12.77
N GLY A 145 -4.33 -9.31 -12.24
CA GLY A 145 -5.78 -9.55 -12.23
C GLY A 145 -6.36 -9.86 -13.61
N GLN A 146 -5.65 -10.68 -14.40
CA GLN A 146 -6.10 -11.27 -15.66
C GLN A 146 -6.47 -12.75 -15.45
#